data_AF-A0A1J5QQN8-F1
#
_entry.id   AF-A0A1J5QQN8-F1
#
_cell.length_a   1.000
_cell.length_b   1.000
_cell.length_c   1.000
_cell.angle_alpha   90.00
_cell.angle_beta   90.00
_cell.angle_gamma   90.00
#
_symmetry.space_group_name_H-M   'P 1'
#
loop_
_entity.id
_entity.type
_entity.pdbx_description
1 polymer ?
#
loop_
_entity_poly.entity_id
_entity_poly.type
_entity_poly.pdbx_seq_one_letter_code
_entity_poly.pdbx_strand_id
1 'polypeptide(L)'
;MDADESEAFADLLSMTVDQPLDGVRHASGRALSAVSFGLHTAAENLLVKALRATRSGDVERAEAYVTRAVRLDFDDHEQVHPAPQQAQMLLFTAVTDALEECELGDGRWLDAALTVLPDCDEHARAELLSVLADIDHDWHVEPDESRRIRAARAGLTLTSDHDDARSVPEAEQVRMILQVLDVVSAYRDALEASA
;
A
#
# COMPACT_ATOMS: atom_id res chain seq x y z
N MET A 1 18.52 59.47 31.03
CA MET A 1 18.42 58.72 29.76
C MET A 1 19.49 57.67 29.89
N ASP A 2 19.06 56.59 30.52
CA ASP A 2 19.91 55.81 31.42
C ASP A 2 20.51 54.65 30.64
N ALA A 3 21.84 54.51 30.75
CA ALA A 3 22.62 53.46 30.10
C ALA A 3 22.15 52.04 30.48
N ASP A 4 21.34 51.92 31.54
CA ASP A 4 20.80 50.69 32.11
C ASP A 4 19.71 50.04 31.23
N GLU A 5 18.89 50.83 30.53
CA GLU A 5 17.86 50.29 29.63
C GLU A 5 18.42 49.74 28.31
N SER A 6 19.60 50.24 27.89
CA SER A 6 20.26 49.77 26.67
C SER A 6 21.00 48.44 26.85
N GLU A 7 21.43 48.13 28.08
CA GLU A 7 22.14 46.90 28.40
C GLU A 7 21.14 45.75 28.63
N ALA A 8 20.00 46.02 29.28
CA ALA A 8 18.90 45.06 29.42
C ALA A 8 18.27 44.67 28.07
N PHE A 9 18.20 45.60 27.10
CA PHE A 9 17.70 45.31 25.75
C PHE A 9 18.70 44.49 24.91
N ALA A 10 20.01 44.69 25.13
CA ALA A 10 21.06 43.91 24.50
C ALA A 10 21.11 42.47 25.02
N ASP A 11 20.88 42.26 26.31
CA ASP A 11 20.78 40.91 26.91
C ASP A 11 19.50 40.18 26.51
N LEU A 12 18.38 40.90 26.32
CA LEU A 12 17.14 40.28 25.83
C LEU A 12 17.26 39.83 24.37
N LEU A 13 18.05 40.54 23.57
CA LEU A 13 18.39 40.14 22.20
C LEU A 13 19.48 39.06 22.14
N SER A 14 20.36 38.95 23.14
CA SER A 14 21.38 37.88 23.18
C SER A 14 20.80 36.52 23.59
N MET A 15 19.76 36.50 24.41
CA MET A 15 19.07 35.26 24.82
C MET A 15 18.18 34.63 23.73
N THR A 16 17.94 35.29 22.60
CA THR A 16 17.11 34.77 21.49
C THR A 16 17.88 34.28 20.27
N VAL A 17 19.22 34.34 20.28
CA VAL A 17 20.03 34.15 19.05
C VAL A 17 20.72 32.78 18.95
N ASP A 18 20.58 31.88 19.93
CA ASP A 18 21.25 30.56 19.90
C ASP A 18 20.37 29.36 19.52
N GLN A 19 19.19 29.56 18.92
CA GLN A 19 18.50 28.50 18.18
C GLN A 19 17.95 28.94 16.80
N PRO A 20 18.79 29.37 15.84
CA PRO A 20 18.29 29.78 14.53
C PRO A 20 18.35 28.62 13.52
N LEU A 21 17.68 27.49 13.75
CA LEU A 21 17.41 26.49 12.68
C LEU A 21 16.14 25.64 12.86
N ASP A 22 15.54 25.58 14.07
CA ASP A 22 14.34 24.75 14.27
C ASP A 22 13.09 25.29 13.55
N GLY A 23 13.04 26.60 13.24
CA GLY A 23 11.96 27.19 12.44
C GLY A 23 11.95 26.79 10.95
N VAL A 24 13.06 26.27 10.42
CA VAL A 24 13.15 25.78 9.02
C VAL A 24 12.59 24.36 8.88
N ARG A 25 12.30 23.68 10.00
CA ARG A 25 11.44 22.48 10.02
C ARG A 25 9.98 22.77 9.63
N HIS A 26 9.59 23.96 9.17
CA HIS A 26 8.28 24.14 8.51
C HIS A 26 8.36 24.21 6.99
N ALA A 27 9.58 24.15 6.43
CA ALA A 27 9.81 23.52 5.12
C ALA A 27 9.75 21.97 5.19
N SER A 28 9.49 21.39 6.39
CA SER A 28 9.48 19.93 6.67
C SER A 28 8.55 19.12 5.81
N GLY A 29 7.38 19.64 5.41
CA GLY A 29 6.41 18.83 4.69
C GLY A 29 6.98 18.30 3.37
N ARG A 30 7.78 19.11 2.67
CA ARG A 30 8.36 18.72 1.37
C ARG A 30 9.49 17.70 1.50
N ALA A 31 10.31 17.81 2.55
CA ALA A 31 11.41 16.86 2.76
C ALA A 31 10.89 15.49 3.23
N LEU A 32 9.95 15.47 4.19
CA LEU A 32 9.31 14.24 4.64
C LEU A 32 8.51 13.57 3.51
N SER A 33 7.76 14.37 2.73
CA SER A 33 7.05 13.89 1.55
C SER A 33 7.99 13.28 0.49
N ALA A 34 9.18 13.86 0.27
CA ALA A 34 10.15 13.31 -0.67
C ALA A 34 10.75 11.97 -0.21
N VAL A 35 11.00 11.82 1.10
CA VAL A 35 11.50 10.55 1.68
C VAL A 35 10.42 9.48 1.60
N SER A 36 9.20 9.80 2.03
CA SER A 36 8.03 8.92 1.94
C SER A 36 7.82 8.43 0.51
N PHE A 37 7.74 9.37 -0.45
CA PHE A 37 7.62 9.04 -1.86
C PHE A 37 8.75 8.12 -2.37
N GLY A 38 9.99 8.37 -1.93
CA GLY A 38 11.14 7.53 -2.25
C GLY A 38 11.01 6.10 -1.72
N LEU A 39 10.54 5.92 -0.48
CA LEU A 39 10.32 4.62 0.15
C LEU A 39 9.24 3.82 -0.60
N HIS A 40 8.10 4.45 -0.87
CA HIS A 40 7.00 3.84 -1.62
C HIS A 40 7.42 3.46 -3.04
N THR A 41 8.10 4.36 -3.76
CA THR A 41 8.63 4.09 -5.10
C THR A 41 9.65 2.94 -5.09
N ALA A 42 10.51 2.86 -4.07
CA ALA A 42 11.48 1.77 -3.95
C ALA A 42 10.79 0.43 -3.69
N ALA A 43 9.79 0.39 -2.80
CA ALA A 43 8.99 -0.79 -2.51
C ALA A 43 8.25 -1.27 -3.77
N GLU A 44 7.51 -0.40 -4.45
CA GLU A 44 6.80 -0.69 -5.69
C GLU A 44 7.74 -1.31 -6.73
N ASN A 45 8.91 -0.70 -6.98
CA ASN A 45 9.89 -1.21 -7.94
C ASN A 45 10.42 -2.61 -7.61
N LEU A 46 10.57 -2.94 -6.33
CA LEU A 46 10.96 -4.27 -5.88
C LEU A 46 9.82 -5.27 -6.09
N LEU A 47 8.59 -4.90 -5.74
CA LEU A 47 7.42 -5.76 -5.89
C LEU A 47 7.02 -6.00 -7.35
N VAL A 48 7.16 -5.02 -8.23
CA VAL A 48 6.98 -5.21 -9.69
C VAL A 48 8.00 -6.22 -10.23
N LYS A 49 9.24 -6.20 -9.73
CA LYS A 49 10.24 -7.21 -10.10
C LYS A 49 9.92 -8.58 -9.52
N ALA A 50 9.43 -8.64 -8.28
CA ALA A 50 8.97 -9.88 -7.67
C ALA A 50 7.82 -10.49 -8.47
N LEU A 51 6.81 -9.71 -8.83
CA LEU A 51 5.67 -10.14 -9.64
C LEU A 51 6.08 -10.70 -11.00
N ARG A 52 7.05 -10.07 -11.67
CA ARG A 52 7.62 -10.61 -12.92
C ARG A 52 8.33 -11.94 -12.70
N ALA A 53 9.07 -12.08 -11.60
CA ALA A 53 9.75 -13.32 -11.25
C ALA A 53 8.74 -14.44 -10.94
N THR A 54 7.70 -14.15 -10.16
CA THR A 54 6.54 -15.04 -9.91
C THR A 54 5.93 -15.54 -11.20
N ARG A 55 5.58 -14.65 -12.15
CA ARG A 55 5.03 -15.03 -13.46
C ARG A 55 5.96 -15.93 -14.28
N SER A 56 7.27 -15.81 -14.10
CA SER A 56 8.26 -16.67 -14.77
C SER A 56 8.55 -17.98 -14.03
N GLY A 57 7.95 -18.21 -12.85
CA GLY A 57 8.22 -19.36 -12.00
C GLY A 57 9.54 -19.30 -11.22
N ASP A 58 10.22 -18.14 -11.20
CA ASP A 58 11.49 -17.94 -10.48
C ASP A 58 11.22 -17.55 -9.02
N VAL A 59 10.82 -18.54 -8.22
CA VAL A 59 10.39 -18.37 -6.82
C VAL A 59 11.49 -17.77 -5.95
N GLU A 60 12.73 -18.26 -6.06
CA GLU A 60 13.87 -17.77 -5.27
C GLU A 60 14.12 -16.28 -5.53
N ARG A 61 14.00 -15.85 -6.79
CA ARG A 61 14.18 -14.46 -7.16
C ARG A 61 13.03 -13.57 -6.71
N ALA A 62 11.79 -14.06 -6.79
CA ALA A 62 10.62 -13.37 -6.28
C ALA A 62 10.77 -13.11 -4.77
N GLU A 63 11.08 -14.16 -3.99
CA GLU A 63 11.34 -14.07 -2.55
C GLU A 63 12.45 -13.07 -2.25
N ALA A 64 13.59 -13.15 -2.96
CA ALA A 64 14.70 -12.22 -2.76
C ALA A 64 14.35 -10.74 -3.04
N TYR A 65 13.40 -10.45 -3.92
CA TYR A 65 12.91 -9.09 -4.13
C TYR A 65 11.97 -8.65 -3.00
N VAL A 66 11.04 -9.52 -2.59
CA VAL A 66 10.12 -9.23 -1.48
C VAL A 66 10.88 -9.03 -0.16
N THR A 67 11.86 -9.88 0.16
CA THR A 67 12.71 -9.71 1.35
C THR A 67 13.41 -8.35 1.36
N ARG A 68 13.89 -7.87 0.20
CA ARG A 68 14.51 -6.53 0.10
C ARG A 68 13.47 -5.43 0.31
N ALA A 69 12.23 -5.61 -0.13
CA ALA A 69 11.16 -4.63 0.07
C ALA A 69 10.77 -4.54 1.55
N VAL A 70 10.60 -5.68 2.23
CA VAL A 70 10.25 -5.74 3.66
C VAL A 70 11.31 -5.09 4.55
N ARG A 71 12.58 -5.09 4.12
CA ARG A 71 13.69 -4.44 4.82
C ARG A 71 13.81 -2.93 4.59
N LEU A 72 12.92 -2.34 3.80
CA LEU A 72 12.84 -0.89 3.71
C LEU A 72 12.37 -0.31 5.06
N ASP A 73 12.85 0.90 5.35
CA ASP A 73 12.48 1.58 6.58
C ASP A 73 10.97 1.86 6.63
N PHE A 74 10.45 1.90 7.85
CA PHE A 74 9.07 2.31 8.12
C PHE A 74 8.87 3.77 7.67
N ASP A 75 7.72 4.06 7.05
CA ASP A 75 7.38 5.41 6.66
C ASP A 75 6.71 6.13 7.85
N ASP A 76 7.49 6.92 8.59
CA ASP A 76 6.97 7.74 9.69
C ASP A 76 5.99 8.82 9.23
N HIS A 77 5.98 9.22 7.94
CA HIS A 77 5.04 10.22 7.45
C HIS A 77 3.65 9.62 7.26
N GLU A 78 3.58 8.48 6.59
CA GLU A 78 2.34 7.77 6.27
C GLU A 78 1.93 6.78 7.37
N GLN A 79 2.80 6.55 8.36
CA GLN A 79 2.62 5.58 9.45
C GLN A 79 2.36 4.15 8.95
N VAL A 80 3.05 3.74 7.88
CA VAL A 80 2.90 2.42 7.27
C VAL A 80 4.26 1.79 6.90
N HIS A 81 4.29 0.46 6.79
CA HIS A 81 5.39 -0.23 6.12
C HIS A 81 5.17 -0.16 4.60
N PRO A 82 6.14 0.37 3.81
CA PRO A 82 5.96 0.54 2.37
C PRO A 82 5.67 -0.77 1.62
N ALA A 83 6.29 -1.88 2.01
CA ALA A 83 6.16 -3.15 1.29
C ALA A 83 4.73 -3.73 1.29
N PRO A 84 4.08 -4.01 2.44
CA PRO A 84 2.69 -4.48 2.44
C PRO A 84 1.74 -3.46 1.79
N GLN A 85 1.91 -2.15 2.06
CA GLN A 85 1.08 -1.11 1.44
C GLN A 85 1.16 -1.13 -0.09
N GLN A 86 2.37 -1.29 -0.66
CA GLN A 86 2.54 -1.35 -2.11
C GLN A 86 2.08 -2.68 -2.71
N ALA A 87 2.11 -3.79 -1.96
CA ALA A 87 1.55 -5.06 -2.43
C ALA A 87 0.01 -4.94 -2.58
N GLN A 88 -0.66 -4.36 -1.58
CA GLN A 88 -2.08 -4.06 -1.66
C GLN A 88 -2.39 -3.09 -2.80
N MET A 89 -1.59 -2.03 -2.97
CA MET A 89 -1.77 -1.05 -4.06
C MET A 89 -1.64 -1.69 -5.44
N LEU A 90 -0.72 -2.66 -5.63
CA LEU A 90 -0.60 -3.41 -6.88
C LEU A 90 -1.85 -4.24 -7.18
N LEU A 91 -2.46 -4.86 -6.16
CA LEU A 91 -3.70 -5.59 -6.32
C LEU A 91 -4.88 -4.67 -6.62
N PHE A 92 -5.02 -3.59 -5.84
CA PHE A 92 -6.02 -2.56 -6.06
C PHE A 92 -5.95 -2.02 -7.50
N THR A 93 -4.76 -1.58 -7.93
CA THR A 93 -4.53 -1.05 -9.28
C THR A 93 -4.89 -2.08 -10.35
N ALA A 94 -4.50 -3.34 -10.19
CA ALA A 94 -4.83 -4.38 -11.17
C ALA A 94 -6.35 -4.56 -11.35
N VAL A 95 -7.12 -4.50 -10.26
CA VAL A 95 -8.58 -4.64 -10.31
C VAL A 95 -9.24 -3.36 -10.84
N THR A 96 -8.79 -2.18 -10.43
CA THR A 96 -9.36 -0.92 -10.92
C THR A 96 -9.04 -0.66 -12.38
N ASP A 97 -7.83 -1.00 -12.86
CA ASP A 97 -7.47 -0.90 -14.28
C ASP A 97 -8.44 -1.76 -15.12
N ALA A 98 -8.70 -3.00 -14.68
CA ALA A 98 -9.63 -3.90 -15.37
C ALA A 98 -11.08 -3.40 -15.33
N LEU A 99 -11.51 -2.81 -14.21
CA LEU A 99 -12.83 -2.17 -14.09
C LEU A 99 -12.97 -0.99 -15.06
N GLU A 100 -11.96 -0.12 -15.15
CA GLU A 100 -11.96 1.06 -16.04
C GLU A 100 -11.93 0.67 -17.53
N GLU A 101 -11.30 -0.45 -17.87
CA GLU A 101 -11.26 -0.98 -19.24
C GLU A 101 -12.58 -1.66 -19.66
N CYS A 102 -13.43 -2.06 -18.72
CA CYS A 102 -14.71 -2.71 -18.99
C CYS A 102 -15.79 -1.68 -19.40
N GLU A 103 -16.61 -2.05 -20.39
CA GLU A 103 -17.80 -1.26 -20.71
C GLU A 103 -18.86 -1.39 -19.61
N LEU A 104 -19.80 -0.44 -19.54
CA LEU A 104 -20.90 -0.52 -18.57
C LEU A 104 -21.70 -1.82 -18.74
N GLY A 105 -21.76 -2.63 -17.70
CA GLY A 105 -22.42 -3.94 -17.71
C GLY A 105 -21.51 -5.11 -18.11
N ASP A 106 -20.25 -4.86 -18.45
CA ASP A 106 -19.23 -5.87 -18.63
C ASP A 106 -18.63 -6.28 -17.27
N GLY A 107 -19.12 -7.39 -16.72
CA GLY A 107 -18.69 -7.91 -15.42
C GLY A 107 -17.40 -8.72 -15.42
N ARG A 108 -16.62 -8.73 -16.53
CA ARG A 108 -15.41 -9.57 -16.65
C ARG A 108 -14.37 -9.31 -15.56
N TRP A 109 -14.18 -8.05 -15.16
CA TRP A 109 -13.25 -7.68 -14.08
C TRP A 109 -13.61 -8.37 -12.76
N LEU A 110 -14.91 -8.48 -12.45
CA LEU A 110 -15.41 -9.13 -11.22
C LEU A 110 -15.44 -10.65 -11.38
N ASP A 111 -15.80 -11.16 -12.55
CA ASP A 111 -15.78 -12.60 -12.85
C ASP A 111 -14.38 -13.18 -12.66
N ALA A 112 -13.34 -12.47 -13.13
CA ALA A 112 -11.94 -12.84 -12.92
C ALA A 112 -11.58 -12.89 -11.43
N ALA A 113 -11.97 -11.87 -10.65
CA ALA A 113 -11.70 -11.82 -9.21
C ALA A 113 -12.39 -12.97 -8.46
N LEU A 114 -13.67 -13.23 -8.76
CA LEU A 114 -14.43 -14.30 -8.12
C LEU A 114 -13.93 -15.69 -8.53
N THR A 115 -13.34 -15.83 -9.72
CA THR A 115 -12.75 -17.09 -10.20
C THR A 115 -11.51 -17.47 -9.39
N VAL A 116 -10.66 -16.50 -9.01
CA VAL A 116 -9.42 -16.79 -8.27
C VAL A 116 -9.63 -16.98 -6.76
N LEU A 117 -10.68 -16.39 -6.17
CA LEU A 117 -10.94 -16.44 -4.72
C LEU A 117 -10.85 -17.84 -4.06
N PRO A 118 -11.40 -18.92 -4.65
CA PRO A 118 -11.36 -20.25 -4.04
C PRO A 118 -9.95 -20.80 -3.85
N ASP A 119 -9.03 -20.45 -4.74
CA ASP A 119 -7.66 -20.97 -4.76
C ASP A 119 -6.68 -20.07 -3.99
N CYS A 120 -7.11 -18.88 -3.59
CA CYS A 120 -6.31 -17.97 -2.77
C CYS A 120 -6.03 -18.55 -1.37
N ASP A 121 -4.81 -18.33 -0.88
CA ASP A 121 -4.50 -18.43 0.55
C ASP A 121 -5.33 -17.44 1.38
N GLU A 122 -5.49 -17.71 2.68
CA GLU A 122 -6.35 -16.94 3.59
C GLU A 122 -6.04 -15.43 3.57
N HIS A 123 -4.77 -15.05 3.68
CA HIS A 123 -4.37 -13.63 3.66
C HIS A 123 -4.65 -12.99 2.30
N ALA A 124 -4.24 -13.63 1.20
CA ALA A 124 -4.49 -13.12 -0.15
C ALA A 124 -5.98 -12.97 -0.48
N ARG A 125 -6.79 -13.92 0.00
CA ARG A 125 -8.25 -13.89 -0.10
C ARG A 125 -8.83 -12.70 0.66
N ALA A 126 -8.35 -12.45 1.89
CA ALA A 126 -8.77 -11.29 2.68
C ALA A 126 -8.41 -9.97 1.98
N GLU A 127 -7.21 -9.85 1.43
CA GLU A 127 -6.76 -8.68 0.66
C GLU A 127 -7.61 -8.43 -0.58
N LEU A 128 -7.86 -9.45 -1.41
CA LEU A 128 -8.71 -9.32 -2.59
C LEU A 128 -10.14 -8.89 -2.22
N LEU A 129 -10.71 -9.47 -1.16
CA LEU A 129 -12.04 -9.09 -0.70
C LEU A 129 -12.09 -7.70 -0.07
N SER A 130 -11.01 -7.24 0.54
CA SER A 130 -10.86 -5.85 0.99
C SER A 130 -10.88 -4.92 -0.21
N VAL A 131 -10.06 -5.18 -1.23
CA VAL A 131 -10.05 -4.39 -2.48
C VAL A 131 -11.43 -4.33 -3.12
N LEU A 132 -12.14 -5.45 -3.22
CA LEU A 132 -13.52 -5.47 -3.75
C LEU A 132 -14.49 -4.67 -2.88
N ALA A 133 -14.30 -4.65 -1.56
CA ALA A 133 -15.11 -3.86 -0.65
C ALA A 133 -14.87 -2.36 -0.83
N ASP A 134 -13.61 -1.96 -0.99
CA ASP A 134 -13.22 -0.57 -1.21
C ASP A 134 -13.77 -0.08 -2.56
N ILE A 135 -13.73 -0.93 -3.60
CA ILE A 135 -14.36 -0.63 -4.89
C ILE A 135 -15.89 -0.50 -4.78
N ASP A 136 -16.59 -1.42 -4.09
CA ASP A 136 -18.05 -1.30 -3.85
C ASP A 136 -18.42 -0.02 -3.08
N HIS A 137 -17.51 0.49 -2.26
CA HIS A 137 -17.72 1.70 -1.46
C HIS A 137 -17.45 2.99 -2.25
N ASP A 138 -16.30 3.07 -2.91
CA ASP A 138 -15.77 4.30 -3.49
C ASP A 138 -16.15 4.49 -4.97
N TRP A 139 -16.51 3.40 -5.66
CA TRP A 139 -16.81 3.41 -7.09
C TRP A 139 -18.30 3.18 -7.37
N HIS A 140 -18.77 3.73 -8.49
CA HIS A 140 -20.13 3.49 -8.96
C HIS A 140 -20.19 2.17 -9.73
N VAL A 141 -20.23 1.05 -9.00
CA VAL A 141 -20.45 -0.29 -9.57
C VAL A 141 -21.94 -0.56 -9.78
N GLU A 142 -22.26 -1.47 -10.71
CA GLU A 142 -23.64 -1.83 -11.00
C GLU A 142 -24.29 -2.56 -9.80
N PRO A 143 -25.61 -2.47 -9.59
CA PRO A 143 -26.29 -3.12 -8.46
C PRO A 143 -26.10 -4.65 -8.42
N ASP A 144 -25.92 -5.30 -9.57
CA ASP A 144 -25.63 -6.74 -9.61
C ASP A 144 -24.22 -7.04 -9.11
N GLU A 145 -23.21 -6.28 -9.57
CA GLU A 145 -21.81 -6.40 -9.13
C GLU A 145 -21.69 -6.17 -7.62
N SER A 146 -22.31 -5.09 -7.13
CA SER A 146 -22.38 -4.76 -5.70
C SER A 146 -22.96 -5.92 -4.87
N ARG A 147 -24.06 -6.53 -5.35
CA ARG A 147 -24.68 -7.69 -4.70
C ARG A 147 -23.74 -8.91 -4.69
N ARG A 148 -23.02 -9.15 -5.78
CA ARG A 148 -22.06 -10.27 -5.91
C ARG A 148 -20.85 -10.07 -4.99
N ILE A 149 -20.32 -8.86 -4.89
CA ILE A 149 -19.23 -8.51 -3.95
C ILE A 149 -19.67 -8.78 -2.51
N ARG A 150 -20.86 -8.30 -2.12
CA ARG A 150 -21.41 -8.54 -0.76
C ARG A 150 -21.64 -10.02 -0.48
N ALA A 151 -22.09 -10.79 -1.48
CA ALA A 151 -22.28 -12.23 -1.34
C ALA A 151 -20.93 -12.96 -1.16
N ALA A 152 -19.88 -12.57 -1.90
CA ALA A 152 -18.55 -13.15 -1.77
C ALA A 152 -17.92 -12.87 -0.38
N ARG A 153 -18.26 -11.73 0.23
CA ARG A 153 -17.81 -11.35 1.57
C ARG A 153 -18.64 -11.99 2.70
N ALA A 154 -19.81 -12.55 2.38
CA ALA A 154 -20.73 -13.05 3.40
C ALA A 154 -20.10 -14.23 4.16
N GLY A 155 -20.04 -14.12 5.49
CA GLY A 155 -19.48 -15.16 6.36
C GLY A 155 -17.98 -15.04 6.63
N LEU A 156 -17.32 -14.00 6.12
CA LEU A 156 -15.93 -13.72 6.45
C LEU A 156 -15.87 -12.65 7.54
N THR A 157 -15.21 -12.98 8.64
CA THR A 157 -14.73 -11.98 9.58
C THR A 157 -13.48 -11.40 8.95
N LEU A 158 -13.62 -10.27 8.25
CA LEU A 158 -12.47 -9.43 7.94
C LEU A 158 -11.95 -8.96 9.30
N THR A 159 -10.88 -9.57 9.78
CA THR A 159 -10.11 -9.00 10.87
C THR A 159 -9.63 -7.65 10.34
N SER A 160 -10.25 -6.57 10.82
CA SER A 160 -9.82 -5.20 10.49
C SER A 160 -8.57 -4.89 11.28
N ASP A 161 -7.57 -5.74 11.15
CA ASP A 161 -6.37 -5.65 11.93
C ASP A 161 -5.30 -5.24 10.93
N HIS A 162 -5.15 -3.93 10.79
CA HIS A 162 -3.82 -3.33 10.82
C HIS A 162 -3.18 -3.66 12.17
N ASP A 163 -3.04 -4.96 12.47
CA ASP A 163 -2.11 -5.46 13.47
C ASP A 163 -0.82 -4.73 13.15
N ASP A 164 -0.31 -4.02 14.15
CA ASP A 164 0.83 -3.13 14.02
C ASP A 164 1.88 -3.85 13.17
N ALA A 165 2.02 -3.47 11.90
CA ALA A 165 2.81 -4.25 10.94
C ALA A 165 4.27 -4.38 11.39
N ARG A 166 4.68 -3.52 12.34
CA ARG A 166 5.95 -3.58 13.08
C ARG A 166 6.12 -4.86 13.93
N SER A 167 5.04 -5.56 14.24
CA SER A 167 5.01 -6.75 15.10
C SER A 167 5.03 -8.07 14.32
N VAL A 168 4.74 -8.03 13.01
CA VAL A 168 4.73 -9.22 12.16
C VAL A 168 6.18 -9.61 11.81
N PRO A 169 6.61 -10.87 12.05
CA PRO A 169 7.96 -11.31 11.70
C PRO A 169 8.28 -11.13 10.20
N GLU A 170 9.52 -10.76 9.85
CA GLU A 170 9.95 -10.53 8.46
C GLU A 170 9.56 -11.69 7.52
N ALA A 171 9.81 -12.94 7.93
CA ALA A 171 9.48 -14.11 7.13
C ALA A 171 7.97 -14.25 6.86
N GLU A 172 7.14 -13.84 7.83
CA GLU A 172 5.69 -13.84 7.68
C GLU A 172 5.21 -12.72 6.76
N GLN A 173 5.77 -11.52 6.87
CA GLN A 173 5.50 -10.42 5.93
C GLN A 173 5.89 -10.80 4.49
N VAL A 174 7.04 -11.45 4.31
CA VAL A 174 7.49 -11.94 3.00
C VAL A 174 6.48 -12.93 2.42
N ARG A 175 6.04 -13.90 3.22
CA ARG A 175 5.03 -14.89 2.81
C ARG A 175 3.71 -14.20 2.42
N MET A 176 3.21 -13.30 3.26
CA MET A 176 1.97 -12.55 3.01
C MET A 176 2.03 -11.76 1.70
N ILE A 177 3.11 -11.02 1.46
CA ILE A 177 3.29 -10.26 0.22
C ILE A 177 3.37 -11.18 -1.00
N LEU A 178 4.09 -12.31 -0.92
CA LEU A 178 4.14 -13.27 -2.03
C LEU A 178 2.75 -13.81 -2.37
N GLN A 179 1.94 -14.12 -1.37
CA GLN A 179 0.55 -14.56 -1.56
C GLN A 179 -0.30 -13.51 -2.29
N VAL A 180 -0.12 -12.22 -1.96
CA VAL A 180 -0.79 -11.12 -2.68
C VAL A 180 -0.32 -11.05 -4.14
N LEU A 181 0.99 -11.15 -4.39
CA LEU A 181 1.53 -11.13 -5.75
C LEU A 181 1.04 -12.32 -6.61
N ASP A 182 0.88 -13.49 -5.99
CA ASP A 182 0.30 -14.67 -6.65
C ASP A 182 -1.15 -14.40 -7.08
N VAL A 183 -1.95 -13.76 -6.22
CA VAL A 183 -3.32 -13.34 -6.57
C VAL A 183 -3.33 -12.30 -7.69
N VAL A 184 -2.42 -11.32 -7.67
CA VAL A 184 -2.29 -10.36 -8.78
C VAL A 184 -1.99 -11.06 -10.11
N SER A 185 -1.11 -12.07 -10.09
CA SER A 185 -0.81 -12.86 -11.28
C SER A 185 -2.03 -13.66 -11.75
N ALA A 186 -2.64 -14.44 -10.84
CA ALA A 186 -3.78 -15.28 -11.15
C ALA A 186 -4.98 -14.47 -11.66
N TYR A 187 -5.21 -13.28 -11.08
CA TYR A 187 -6.26 -12.36 -11.51
C TYR A 187 -6.08 -11.92 -12.96
N ARG A 188 -4.85 -11.51 -13.34
CA ARG A 188 -4.53 -11.12 -14.71
C ARG A 188 -4.70 -12.27 -15.69
N ASP A 189 -4.24 -13.46 -15.31
CA ASP A 189 -4.39 -14.65 -16.15
C ASP A 189 -5.88 -15.02 -16.34
N ALA A 190 -6.71 -14.87 -15.30
CA ALA A 190 -8.16 -15.07 -15.39
C ALA A 190 -8.85 -14.01 -16.27
N LEU A 191 -8.39 -12.76 -16.22
CA LEU A 191 -8.89 -11.68 -17.08
C LEU A 191 -8.54 -11.91 -18.55
N GLU A 192 -7.28 -12.28 -18.83
CA GLU A 192 -6.79 -12.64 -20.17
C GLU A 192 -7.57 -13.83 -20.75
N ALA A 193 -7.94 -14.82 -19.93
CA ALA A 193 -8.74 -15.98 -20.35
C ALA A 193 -10.21 -15.65 -20.64
N SER A 194 -10.69 -14.49 -20.17
CA SER A 194 -12.09 -14.03 -20.33
C SER A 194 -12.25 -13.00 -21.46
N ALA A 195 -11.16 -12.59 -22.12
CA ALA A 195 -11.15 -11.67 -23.25
C ALA A 195 -11.36 -12.40 -24.60
#